data_AF-A0A6N9PTR1-F1
#
_entry.id   AF-A0A6N9PTR1-F1
#
_cell.length_a   1.000
_cell.length_b   1.000
_cell.length_c   1.000
_cell.angle_alpha   90.00
_cell.angle_beta   90.00
_cell.angle_gamma   90.00
#
_symmetry.space_group_name_H-M   'P 1'
#
loop_
_entity.id
_entity.type
_entity.pdbx_description
1 polymer ?
#
loop_
_entity_poly.entity_id
_entity_poly.type
_entity_poly.pdbx_seq_one_letter_code
_entity_poly.pdbx_strand_id
1 'polypeptide(L)'
;MIRYEVRRVKSHEIPAAMALIWQVYLEFDAPAEGGGAAEAFRQETTENPKFIRACRQGICPVYGAFDGEEIIGVMILRPDKTHICQAFVKKEYHRQGVGTAVFRYLLADRLRKSPGLQAITLNATPYGLPFYLHLGFTALSEEQEKNGVRFTPMRYDVQKNQNRKEVYTMSVKETFLDLISYPTNSDPATGVTPSTPGQKVLGAHIVDLMKEMGIEDAYMSDTGYVYGTIPATAEGRKTVGFIAHMDTYGGVKGEDIKPQVIENYDGGDIKLGESGLTLSPADFPSLKEQKGKTLITTDGTTLLGGDDKAGVAEILCAAREILLEKKPHGTVKLGFTPDEEIGQGADHFDVQGFGCDFAYTVDGGHLGELEYENFNAAAAVAEVSGLSIHTGSAKGKMVNSMEIAMEFVGMLPREQKPEYTEGYEGFIHLDGIQGDVEHTKMEFIIRDHDAALFEAKKKVMEGAAAYLNAKYPSKPVKLAITESYRNMKEQILPHWEVIETMEKAMRANGVEPFAIPIRGGTDGARLSYMGLPCPNICTGGANAHGKLEYVVAEDMEAIKDIIKTAVEIAE
;
A
#
# COMPACT_ATOMS: atom_id res chain seq x y z
N MET A 1 -9.99 -14.85 2.08
CA MET A 1 -10.24 -14.45 0.67
C MET A 1 -11.57 -13.69 0.64
N ILE A 2 -11.56 -12.34 0.54
CA ILE A 2 -12.80 -11.62 0.21
C ILE A 2 -12.94 -11.77 -1.31
N ARG A 3 -13.79 -12.70 -1.74
CA ARG A 3 -13.92 -13.14 -3.14
C ARG A 3 -14.87 -12.29 -3.98
N TYR A 4 -15.27 -11.10 -3.53
CA TYR A 4 -16.40 -10.40 -4.15
C TYR A 4 -16.30 -8.89 -4.18
N GLU A 5 -16.82 -8.29 -5.26
CA GLU A 5 -16.97 -6.86 -5.49
C GLU A 5 -18.37 -6.40 -5.01
N VAL A 6 -18.49 -5.23 -4.36
CA VAL A 6 -19.79 -4.65 -4.00
C VAL A 6 -20.05 -3.36 -4.78
N ARG A 7 -21.18 -3.29 -5.48
CA ARG A 7 -21.54 -2.12 -6.30
C ARG A 7 -23.04 -1.98 -6.53
N ARG A 8 -23.42 -0.88 -7.21
CA ARG A 8 -24.75 -0.72 -7.80
C ARG A 8 -24.99 -1.78 -8.87
N VAL A 9 -26.17 -2.41 -8.83
CA VAL A 9 -26.58 -3.37 -9.87
C VAL A 9 -27.07 -2.61 -11.10
N LYS A 10 -26.54 -2.95 -12.28
CA LYS A 10 -26.86 -2.33 -13.57
C LYS A 10 -28.20 -2.83 -14.08
N SER A 11 -28.86 -2.05 -14.95
CA SER A 11 -30.21 -2.38 -15.46
C SER A 11 -30.28 -3.76 -16.15
N HIS A 12 -29.21 -4.20 -16.81
CA HIS A 12 -29.17 -5.51 -17.48
C HIS A 12 -28.93 -6.68 -16.50
N GLU A 13 -28.46 -6.41 -15.29
CA GLU A 13 -28.18 -7.40 -14.23
C GLU A 13 -29.39 -7.62 -13.31
N ILE A 14 -30.41 -6.74 -13.37
CA ILE A 14 -31.64 -6.85 -12.56
C ILE A 14 -32.33 -8.23 -12.64
N PRO A 15 -32.43 -8.90 -13.82
CA PRO A 15 -32.97 -10.25 -13.89
C PRO A 15 -32.20 -11.26 -13.02
N ALA A 16 -30.87 -11.17 -12.98
CA ALA A 16 -30.04 -12.04 -12.14
C ALA A 16 -30.29 -11.77 -10.65
N ALA A 17 -30.42 -10.49 -10.26
CA ALA A 17 -30.80 -10.12 -8.91
C ALA A 17 -32.16 -10.70 -8.48
N MET A 18 -33.18 -10.65 -9.37
CA MET A 18 -34.50 -11.23 -9.08
C MET A 18 -34.46 -12.76 -8.98
N ALA A 19 -33.63 -13.42 -9.80
CA ALA A 19 -33.41 -14.85 -9.73
C ALA A 19 -32.77 -15.27 -8.39
N LEU A 20 -31.75 -14.54 -7.95
CA LEU A 20 -31.12 -14.75 -6.64
C LEU A 20 -32.13 -14.59 -5.50
N ILE A 21 -32.92 -13.50 -5.50
CA ILE A 21 -33.96 -13.24 -4.49
C ILE A 21 -34.93 -14.42 -4.43
N TRP A 22 -35.43 -14.86 -5.58
CA TRP A 22 -36.38 -15.97 -5.64
C TRP A 22 -35.80 -17.28 -5.11
N GLN A 23 -34.58 -17.62 -5.53
CA GLN A 23 -33.91 -18.86 -5.12
C GLN A 23 -33.69 -18.90 -3.61
N VAL A 24 -33.16 -17.82 -3.03
CA VAL A 24 -32.85 -17.77 -1.60
C VAL A 24 -34.12 -17.72 -0.75
N TYR A 25 -35.14 -16.96 -1.19
CA TYR A 25 -36.43 -16.91 -0.49
C TYR A 25 -37.11 -18.28 -0.40
N LEU A 26 -37.13 -19.05 -1.50
CA LEU A 26 -37.69 -20.41 -1.51
C LEU A 26 -36.99 -21.36 -0.53
N GLU A 27 -35.69 -21.19 -0.33
CA GLU A 27 -34.90 -22.07 0.53
C GLU A 27 -35.03 -21.72 2.02
N PHE A 28 -35.09 -20.44 2.37
CA PHE A 28 -34.94 -20.01 3.77
C PHE A 28 -36.19 -19.39 4.40
N ASP A 29 -36.99 -18.65 3.64
CA ASP A 29 -38.15 -17.94 4.18
C ASP A 29 -39.46 -18.70 3.90
N ALA A 30 -39.64 -19.19 2.66
CA ALA A 30 -40.85 -19.91 2.26
C ALA A 30 -41.23 -21.12 3.15
N PRO A 31 -40.29 -21.95 3.67
CA PRO A 31 -40.63 -23.08 4.54
C PRO A 31 -41.27 -22.67 5.88
N ALA A 32 -41.04 -21.42 6.31
CA ALA A 32 -41.57 -20.87 7.55
C ALA A 32 -42.89 -20.10 7.36
N GLU A 33 -43.41 -20.05 6.12
CA GLU A 33 -44.57 -19.28 5.69
C GLU A 33 -45.68 -20.19 5.11
N GLY A 34 -46.93 -19.72 5.11
CA GLY A 34 -48.09 -20.53 4.69
C GLY A 34 -48.14 -20.85 3.19
N GLY A 35 -48.94 -21.85 2.80
CA GLY A 35 -48.99 -22.42 1.44
C GLY A 35 -49.36 -21.47 0.27
N GLY A 36 -49.64 -20.19 0.51
CA GLY A 36 -49.85 -19.16 -0.52
C GLY A 36 -48.81 -18.02 -0.52
N ALA A 37 -47.89 -17.99 0.44
CA ALA A 37 -46.93 -16.90 0.61
C ALA A 37 -45.90 -16.84 -0.52
N ALA A 38 -45.41 -18.00 -0.99
CA ALA A 38 -44.41 -18.05 -2.05
C ALA A 38 -44.93 -17.52 -3.40
N GLU A 39 -46.18 -17.85 -3.75
CA GLU A 39 -46.81 -17.35 -4.97
C GLU A 39 -47.06 -15.83 -4.86
N ALA A 40 -47.53 -15.36 -3.70
CA ALA A 40 -47.70 -13.93 -3.45
C ALA A 40 -46.36 -13.17 -3.54
N PHE A 41 -45.30 -13.68 -2.92
CA PHE A 41 -43.96 -13.07 -2.97
C PHE A 41 -43.43 -12.99 -4.41
N ARG A 42 -43.61 -14.06 -5.19
CA ARG A 42 -43.24 -14.11 -6.60
C ARG A 42 -43.96 -13.04 -7.42
N GLN A 43 -45.29 -12.96 -7.28
CA GLN A 43 -46.12 -12.01 -8.02
C GLN A 43 -45.90 -10.55 -7.59
N GLU A 44 -45.56 -10.30 -6.32
CA GLU A 44 -45.33 -8.96 -5.79
C GLU A 44 -43.89 -8.46 -6.01
N THR A 45 -42.92 -9.36 -6.14
CA THR A 45 -41.49 -9.02 -6.19
C THR A 45 -40.84 -9.47 -7.50
N THR A 46 -40.57 -10.77 -7.65
CA THR A 46 -39.62 -11.27 -8.66
C THR A 46 -40.21 -11.37 -10.06
N GLU A 47 -41.55 -11.41 -10.18
CA GLU A 47 -42.29 -11.35 -11.45
C GLU A 47 -43.15 -10.10 -11.61
N ASN A 48 -43.09 -9.17 -10.64
CA ASN A 48 -43.86 -7.94 -10.71
C ASN A 48 -43.27 -6.97 -11.75
N PRO A 49 -43.95 -6.73 -12.89
CA PRO A 49 -43.36 -5.90 -13.95
C PRO A 49 -43.14 -4.45 -13.52
N LYS A 50 -43.98 -3.93 -12.62
CA LYS A 50 -43.83 -2.56 -12.09
C LYS A 50 -42.62 -2.46 -11.18
N PHE A 51 -42.41 -3.43 -10.29
CA PHE A 51 -41.27 -3.44 -9.38
C PHE A 51 -39.95 -3.61 -10.13
N ILE A 52 -39.88 -4.55 -11.07
CA ILE A 52 -38.70 -4.78 -11.92
C ILE A 52 -38.37 -3.51 -12.73
N ARG A 53 -39.39 -2.84 -13.29
CA ARG A 53 -39.21 -1.58 -14.01
C ARG A 53 -38.66 -0.48 -13.09
N ALA A 54 -39.20 -0.36 -11.88
CA ALA A 54 -38.71 0.62 -10.90
C ALA A 54 -37.24 0.35 -10.51
N CYS A 55 -36.84 -0.92 -10.39
CA CYS A 55 -35.45 -1.30 -10.15
C CYS A 55 -34.53 -0.91 -11.32
N ARG A 56 -34.93 -1.24 -12.56
CA ARG A 56 -34.17 -0.87 -13.78
C ARG A 56 -34.01 0.63 -13.97
N GLN A 57 -35.01 1.41 -13.57
CA GLN A 57 -34.99 2.87 -13.63
C GLN A 57 -34.27 3.52 -12.44
N GLY A 58 -33.77 2.74 -11.48
CA GLY A 58 -33.12 3.24 -10.27
C GLY A 58 -34.08 3.93 -9.27
N ILE A 59 -35.40 3.85 -9.51
CA ILE A 59 -36.44 4.33 -8.58
C ILE A 59 -36.40 3.52 -7.31
N CYS A 60 -36.28 2.19 -7.42
CA CYS A 60 -35.93 1.29 -6.33
C CYS A 60 -34.44 0.95 -6.45
N PRO A 61 -33.54 1.62 -5.71
CA PRO A 61 -32.11 1.40 -5.85
C PRO A 61 -31.72 -0.03 -5.48
N VAL A 62 -30.97 -0.71 -6.36
CA VAL A 62 -30.44 -2.07 -6.15
C VAL A 62 -28.92 -2.04 -5.95
N TYR A 63 -28.46 -2.71 -4.89
CA TYR A 63 -27.05 -2.90 -4.55
C TYR A 63 -26.76 -4.39 -4.50
N GLY A 64 -25.57 -4.81 -4.93
CA GLY A 64 -25.23 -6.22 -4.98
C GLY A 64 -23.75 -6.49 -4.75
N ALA A 65 -23.47 -7.73 -4.34
CA ALA A 65 -22.14 -8.30 -4.27
C ALA A 65 -21.96 -9.32 -5.41
N PHE A 66 -20.77 -9.34 -6.00
CA PHE A 66 -20.46 -10.12 -7.20
C PHE A 66 -19.19 -10.94 -7.00
N ASP A 67 -19.23 -12.25 -7.22
CA ASP A 67 -18.04 -13.09 -7.40
C ASP A 67 -17.85 -13.32 -8.91
N GLY A 68 -16.88 -12.63 -9.50
CA GLY A 68 -16.77 -12.47 -10.95
C GLY A 68 -18.01 -11.77 -11.54
N GLU A 69 -18.68 -12.44 -12.49
CA GLU A 69 -19.94 -11.95 -13.08
C GLU A 69 -21.19 -12.40 -12.33
N GLU A 70 -21.07 -13.32 -11.36
CA GLU A 70 -22.21 -13.87 -10.63
C GLU A 70 -22.62 -12.95 -9.48
N ILE A 71 -23.90 -12.55 -9.43
CA ILE A 71 -24.44 -11.86 -8.26
C ILE A 71 -24.68 -12.85 -7.11
N ILE A 72 -23.98 -12.64 -5.99
CA ILE A 72 -24.00 -13.51 -4.81
C ILE A 72 -24.73 -12.90 -3.62
N GLY A 73 -25.03 -11.59 -3.67
CA GLY A 73 -25.80 -10.89 -2.65
C GLY A 73 -26.51 -9.67 -3.23
N VAL A 74 -27.67 -9.30 -2.66
CA VAL A 74 -28.48 -8.18 -3.13
C VAL A 74 -29.22 -7.50 -1.99
N MET A 75 -29.29 -6.17 -2.02
CA MET A 75 -30.21 -5.36 -1.22
C MET A 75 -30.93 -4.32 -2.08
N ILE A 76 -32.24 -4.17 -1.88
CA ILE A 76 -33.09 -3.24 -2.64
C ILE A 76 -33.79 -2.29 -1.68
N LEU A 77 -33.74 -1.00 -2.00
CA LEU A 77 -34.49 0.04 -1.31
C LEU A 77 -35.82 0.33 -2.01
N ARG A 78 -36.83 0.71 -1.21
CA ARG A 78 -38.08 1.31 -1.71
C ARG A 78 -37.83 2.67 -2.39
N PRO A 79 -38.82 3.23 -3.11
CA PRO A 79 -38.70 4.54 -3.75
C PRO A 79 -38.35 5.70 -2.81
N ASP A 80 -38.73 5.59 -1.53
CA ASP A 80 -38.36 6.55 -0.49
C ASP A 80 -36.86 6.51 -0.12
N LYS A 81 -36.14 5.47 -0.54
CA LYS A 81 -34.70 5.24 -0.29
C LYS A 81 -34.33 5.10 1.19
N THR A 82 -35.32 4.87 2.06
CA THR A 82 -35.16 4.75 3.52
C THR A 82 -35.60 3.39 4.06
N HIS A 83 -36.20 2.54 3.22
CA HIS A 83 -36.65 1.21 3.62
C HIS A 83 -36.05 0.13 2.72
N ILE A 84 -35.30 -0.82 3.30
CA ILE A 84 -34.83 -2.02 2.60
C ILE A 84 -36.01 -2.97 2.45
N CYS A 85 -36.44 -3.21 1.23
CA CYS A 85 -37.56 -4.10 0.93
C CYS A 85 -37.14 -5.51 0.51
N GLN A 86 -35.90 -5.71 0.05
CA GLN A 86 -35.36 -7.02 -0.30
C GLN A 86 -33.90 -7.09 0.15
N ALA A 87 -33.48 -8.21 0.73
CA ALA A 87 -32.10 -8.41 1.17
C ALA A 87 -31.79 -9.92 1.24
N PHE A 88 -31.00 -10.41 0.31
CA PHE A 88 -30.72 -11.84 0.14
C PHE A 88 -29.26 -12.08 -0.18
N VAL A 89 -28.68 -13.12 0.40
CA VAL A 89 -27.32 -13.59 0.12
C VAL A 89 -27.41 -15.07 -0.24
N LYS A 90 -26.65 -15.48 -1.26
CA LYS A 90 -26.58 -16.86 -1.70
C LYS A 90 -26.00 -17.73 -0.56
N LYS A 91 -26.57 -18.92 -0.33
CA LYS A 91 -26.28 -19.78 0.82
C LYS A 91 -24.79 -20.04 1.04
N GLU A 92 -24.06 -20.31 -0.04
CA GLU A 92 -22.63 -20.64 0.01
C GLU A 92 -21.77 -19.50 0.53
N TYR A 93 -22.32 -18.27 0.59
CA TYR A 93 -21.65 -17.06 1.03
C TYR A 93 -22.19 -16.51 2.36
N HIS A 94 -23.10 -17.23 3.02
CA HIS A 94 -23.56 -16.86 4.36
C HIS A 94 -22.39 -16.85 5.35
N ARG A 95 -22.41 -15.89 6.28
CA ARG A 95 -21.36 -15.70 7.30
C ARG A 95 -19.96 -15.38 6.76
N GLN A 96 -19.84 -14.97 5.50
CA GLN A 96 -18.58 -14.54 4.86
C GLN A 96 -18.51 -13.02 4.64
N GLY A 97 -19.30 -12.24 5.38
CA GLY A 97 -19.31 -10.77 5.31
C GLY A 97 -20.12 -10.15 4.17
N VAL A 98 -20.61 -10.92 3.19
CA VAL A 98 -21.29 -10.39 1.99
C VAL A 98 -22.46 -9.45 2.33
N GLY A 99 -23.37 -9.89 3.20
CA GLY A 99 -24.52 -9.07 3.59
C GLY A 99 -24.12 -7.77 4.28
N THR A 100 -23.08 -7.82 5.11
CA THR A 100 -22.51 -6.65 5.78
C THR A 100 -21.90 -5.68 4.78
N ALA A 101 -21.13 -6.18 3.82
CA ALA A 101 -20.49 -5.37 2.79
C ALA A 101 -21.53 -4.65 1.91
N VAL A 102 -22.58 -5.36 1.47
CA VAL A 102 -23.67 -4.76 0.69
C VAL A 102 -24.41 -3.69 1.50
N PHE A 103 -24.67 -3.92 2.78
CA PHE A 103 -25.34 -2.94 3.65
C PHE A 103 -24.47 -1.69 3.86
N ARG A 104 -23.18 -1.86 4.15
CA ARG A 104 -22.22 -0.75 4.34
C ARG A 104 -22.16 0.12 3.09
N TYR A 105 -22.00 -0.49 1.91
CA TYR A 105 -22.00 0.23 0.64
C TYR A 105 -23.32 0.97 0.38
N LEU A 106 -24.46 0.31 0.63
CA LEU A 106 -25.78 0.91 0.50
C LEU A 106 -25.91 2.15 1.37
N LEU A 107 -25.53 2.06 2.64
CA LEU A 107 -25.67 3.16 3.58
C LEU A 107 -24.69 4.30 3.29
N ALA A 108 -23.44 4.00 2.92
CA ALA A 108 -22.49 5.00 2.42
C ALA A 108 -23.07 5.77 1.21
N ASP A 109 -23.62 5.06 0.21
CA ASP A 109 -24.26 5.70 -0.94
C ASP A 109 -25.52 6.51 -0.56
N ARG A 110 -26.21 6.17 0.53
CA ARG A 110 -27.36 6.95 1.03
C ARG A 110 -26.94 8.19 1.78
N LEU A 111 -25.97 8.09 2.67
CA LEU A 111 -25.40 9.23 3.39
C LEU A 111 -24.82 10.26 2.42
N ARG A 112 -24.09 9.81 1.40
CA ARG A 112 -23.55 10.68 0.35
C ARG A 112 -24.62 11.48 -0.40
N LYS A 113 -25.75 10.84 -0.77
CA LYS A 113 -26.82 11.50 -1.54
C LYS A 113 -27.87 12.20 -0.67
N SER A 114 -27.88 11.94 0.62
CA SER A 114 -28.86 12.48 1.55
C SER A 114 -28.24 12.62 2.95
N PRO A 115 -27.37 13.62 3.19
CA PRO A 115 -26.64 13.78 4.46
C PRO A 115 -27.53 13.88 5.70
N GLY A 116 -28.78 14.32 5.53
CA GLY A 116 -29.78 14.39 6.61
C GLY A 116 -30.50 13.08 6.93
N LEU A 117 -30.10 11.94 6.35
CA LEU A 117 -30.72 10.64 6.58
C LEU A 117 -30.66 10.25 8.07
N GLN A 118 -31.83 10.13 8.70
CA GLN A 118 -31.93 9.81 10.12
C GLN A 118 -31.89 8.30 10.40
N ALA A 119 -32.45 7.48 9.51
CA ALA A 119 -32.54 6.04 9.70
C ALA A 119 -32.79 5.28 8.41
N ILE A 120 -32.44 3.99 8.46
CA ILE A 120 -32.89 2.98 7.51
C ILE A 120 -33.83 2.02 8.24
N THR A 121 -34.89 1.58 7.58
CA THR A 121 -35.85 0.61 8.14
C THR A 121 -35.95 -0.63 7.27
N LEU A 122 -36.45 -1.72 7.83
CA LEU A 122 -36.74 -2.96 7.12
C LEU A 122 -37.75 -3.82 7.89
N ASN A 123 -38.24 -4.87 7.25
CA ASN A 123 -39.01 -5.93 7.89
C ASN A 123 -38.18 -7.22 7.86
N ALA A 124 -37.66 -7.63 9.01
CA ALA A 124 -36.81 -8.82 9.11
C ALA A 124 -37.66 -10.07 9.22
N THR A 125 -37.43 -11.07 8.37
CA THR A 125 -37.99 -12.41 8.58
C THR A 125 -37.38 -13.05 9.83
N PRO A 126 -38.01 -14.09 10.42
CA PRO A 126 -37.44 -14.80 11.56
C PRO A 126 -36.02 -15.31 11.29
N TYR A 127 -35.75 -15.72 10.04
CA TYR A 127 -34.42 -16.16 9.62
C TYR A 127 -33.40 -15.01 9.55
N GLY A 128 -33.79 -13.85 9.02
CA GLY A 128 -32.91 -12.68 8.89
C GLY A 128 -32.70 -11.87 10.16
N LEU A 129 -33.58 -12.01 11.17
CA LEU A 129 -33.57 -11.21 12.40
C LEU A 129 -32.20 -11.18 13.12
N PRO A 130 -31.50 -12.32 13.36
CA PRO A 130 -30.20 -12.30 14.02
C PRO A 130 -29.14 -11.51 13.26
N PHE A 131 -29.17 -11.53 11.92
CA PHE A 131 -28.24 -10.78 11.09
C PHE A 131 -28.43 -9.26 11.24
N TYR A 132 -29.68 -8.78 11.25
CA TYR A 132 -29.94 -7.35 11.39
C TYR A 132 -29.64 -6.83 12.79
N LEU A 133 -29.91 -7.63 13.83
CA LEU A 133 -29.47 -7.30 15.19
C LEU A 133 -27.94 -7.17 15.27
N HIS A 134 -27.21 -8.09 14.62
CA HIS A 134 -25.76 -8.00 14.52
C HIS A 134 -25.29 -6.76 13.75
N LEU A 135 -25.97 -6.37 12.66
CA LEU A 135 -25.70 -5.13 11.95
C LEU A 135 -25.96 -3.86 12.77
N GLY A 136 -26.65 -3.95 13.91
CA GLY A 136 -26.99 -2.79 14.75
C GLY A 136 -28.38 -2.21 14.51
N PHE A 137 -29.27 -2.93 13.82
CA PHE A 137 -30.69 -2.61 13.82
C PHE A 137 -31.32 -2.94 15.17
N THR A 138 -32.34 -2.18 15.55
CA THR A 138 -33.19 -2.45 16.71
C THR A 138 -34.61 -2.78 16.26
N ALA A 139 -35.24 -3.77 16.90
CA ALA A 139 -36.65 -4.07 16.69
C ALA A 139 -37.53 -2.88 17.14
N LEU A 140 -38.52 -2.53 16.33
CA LEU A 140 -39.50 -1.49 16.63
C LEU A 140 -40.76 -2.04 17.31
N SER A 141 -41.02 -3.34 17.16
CA SER A 141 -42.13 -4.06 17.79
C SER A 141 -41.77 -5.53 17.96
N GLU A 142 -42.66 -6.30 18.58
CA GLU A 142 -42.66 -7.76 18.49
C GLU A 142 -42.93 -8.23 17.05
N GLU A 143 -42.74 -9.53 16.80
CA GLU A 143 -43.03 -10.19 15.52
C GLU A 143 -44.50 -9.96 15.12
N GLN A 144 -44.71 -9.63 13.85
CA GLN A 144 -46.02 -9.42 13.24
C GLN A 144 -46.24 -10.44 12.12
N GLU A 145 -47.50 -10.73 11.84
CA GLU A 145 -47.89 -11.57 10.70
C GLU A 145 -48.85 -10.79 9.78
N LYS A 146 -48.56 -10.80 8.48
CA LYS A 146 -49.46 -10.24 7.46
C LYS A 146 -49.49 -11.16 6.26
N ASN A 147 -50.69 -11.61 5.86
CA ASN A 147 -50.88 -12.52 4.72
C ASN A 147 -50.04 -13.82 4.81
N GLY A 148 -49.79 -14.34 6.03
CA GLY A 148 -49.00 -15.56 6.24
C GLY A 148 -47.47 -15.34 6.21
N VAL A 149 -47.01 -14.10 6.04
CA VAL A 149 -45.59 -13.70 6.12
C VAL A 149 -45.33 -13.13 7.52
N ARG A 150 -44.35 -13.70 8.22
CA ARG A 150 -43.93 -13.26 9.55
C ARG A 150 -42.73 -12.33 9.44
N PHE A 151 -42.77 -11.20 10.14
CA PHE A 151 -41.68 -10.25 10.13
C PHE A 151 -41.63 -9.40 11.41
N THR A 152 -40.43 -8.94 11.75
CA THR A 152 -40.20 -7.96 12.80
C THR A 152 -39.78 -6.64 12.14
N PRO A 153 -40.55 -5.54 12.27
CA PRO A 153 -40.11 -4.23 11.82
C PRO A 153 -38.86 -3.78 12.58
N MET A 154 -37.83 -3.35 11.86
CA MET A 154 -36.56 -2.93 12.44
C MET A 154 -36.13 -1.56 11.93
N ARG A 155 -35.34 -0.87 12.76
CA ARG A 155 -34.74 0.43 12.46
C ARG A 155 -33.26 0.42 12.75
N TYR A 156 -32.48 0.88 11.78
CA TYR A 156 -31.10 1.29 11.94
C TYR A 156 -31.08 2.80 12.11
N ASP A 157 -30.78 3.26 13.31
CA ASP A 157 -30.67 4.69 13.58
C ASP A 157 -29.27 5.18 13.22
N VAL A 158 -29.20 6.09 12.24
CA VAL A 158 -27.92 6.55 11.69
C VAL A 158 -27.14 7.33 12.74
N GLN A 159 -27.78 8.22 13.49
CA GLN A 159 -27.10 9.05 14.49
C GLN A 159 -26.68 8.24 15.72
N LYS A 160 -27.54 7.34 16.21
CA LYS A 160 -27.20 6.46 17.33
C LYS A 160 -26.04 5.53 16.99
N ASN A 161 -25.97 5.07 15.74
CA ASN A 161 -24.90 4.21 15.28
C ASN A 161 -23.71 4.98 14.67
N GLN A 162 -23.80 6.29 14.44
CA GLN A 162 -22.64 7.15 14.13
C GLN A 162 -21.67 7.21 15.32
N ASN A 163 -22.19 7.16 16.56
CA ASN A 163 -21.37 7.10 17.77
C ASN A 163 -20.79 5.69 18.04
N ARG A 164 -21.22 4.66 17.31
CA ARG A 164 -20.43 3.43 17.13
C ARG A 164 -19.45 3.71 15.99
N LYS A 165 -18.34 4.38 16.32
CA LYS A 165 -17.33 4.97 15.43
C LYS A 165 -16.65 4.03 14.41
N GLU A 166 -17.10 2.80 14.20
CA GLU A 166 -16.41 1.76 13.40
C GLU A 166 -17.18 1.27 12.15
N VAL A 167 -18.38 1.77 11.83
CA VAL A 167 -19.26 1.03 10.90
C VAL A 167 -19.14 1.45 9.41
N TYR A 168 -18.48 2.55 9.05
CA TYR A 168 -18.58 3.11 7.67
C TYR A 168 -17.27 3.50 6.98
N THR A 169 -16.13 3.08 7.49
CA THR A 169 -14.83 3.42 6.91
C THR A 169 -14.05 2.16 6.62
N MET A 170 -13.45 2.09 5.42
CA MET A 170 -12.57 0.99 5.06
C MET A 170 -11.49 0.89 6.13
N SER A 171 -11.30 -0.30 6.67
CA SER A 171 -10.15 -0.62 7.54
C SER A 171 -8.84 -0.39 6.77
N VAL A 172 -7.72 -0.33 7.49
CA VAL A 172 -6.39 -0.24 6.85
C VAL A 172 -6.18 -1.41 5.89
N LYS A 173 -6.57 -2.62 6.31
CA LYS A 173 -6.59 -3.82 5.45
C LYS A 173 -7.43 -3.67 4.18
N GLU A 174 -8.67 -3.18 4.30
CA GLU A 174 -9.54 -3.02 3.11
C GLU A 174 -9.00 -1.95 2.16
N THR A 175 -8.45 -0.86 2.71
CA THR A 175 -7.80 0.20 1.92
C THR A 175 -6.57 -0.35 1.20
N PHE A 176 -5.72 -1.10 1.90
CA PHE A 176 -4.55 -1.75 1.30
C PHE A 176 -4.93 -2.70 0.15
N LEU A 177 -5.91 -3.59 0.36
CA LEU A 177 -6.37 -4.54 -0.67
C LEU A 177 -6.93 -3.85 -1.92
N ASP A 178 -7.54 -2.67 -1.76
CA ASP A 178 -8.00 -1.83 -2.86
C ASP A 178 -6.82 -1.22 -3.62
N LEU A 179 -5.84 -0.63 -2.91
CA LEU A 179 -4.68 0.01 -3.52
C LEU A 179 -3.80 -0.98 -4.31
N ILE A 180 -3.54 -2.19 -3.77
CA ILE A 180 -2.72 -3.20 -4.47
C ILE A 180 -3.40 -3.77 -5.72
N SER A 181 -4.70 -3.54 -5.91
CA SER A 181 -5.39 -3.95 -7.15
C SER A 181 -4.97 -3.12 -8.37
N TYR A 182 -4.34 -1.96 -8.15
CA TYR A 182 -3.82 -1.10 -9.21
C TYR A 182 -2.39 -1.50 -9.57
N PRO A 183 -2.10 -1.86 -10.84
CA PRO A 183 -0.73 -2.12 -11.29
C PRO A 183 0.06 -0.82 -11.41
N THR A 184 1.19 -0.72 -10.73
CA THR A 184 1.98 0.52 -10.63
C THR A 184 3.49 0.32 -10.74
N ASN A 185 3.96 -0.81 -11.31
CA ASN A 185 5.40 -1.03 -11.50
C ASN A 185 6.09 0.16 -12.18
N SER A 186 7.23 0.59 -11.66
CA SER A 186 8.07 1.59 -12.31
C SER A 186 8.99 0.96 -13.37
N ASP A 187 9.43 1.76 -14.34
CA ASP A 187 10.29 1.34 -15.44
C ASP A 187 11.42 2.35 -15.68
N PRO A 188 12.68 2.02 -15.31
CA PRO A 188 13.81 2.95 -15.43
C PRO A 188 14.19 3.26 -16.88
N ALA A 189 13.68 2.51 -17.87
CA ALA A 189 14.04 2.69 -19.28
C ALA A 189 13.23 3.80 -19.99
N THR A 190 12.19 4.33 -19.37
CA THR A 190 11.21 5.21 -20.03
C THR A 190 11.66 6.66 -20.16
N GLY A 191 12.45 7.16 -19.20
CA GLY A 191 12.95 8.54 -19.18
C GLY A 191 11.86 9.61 -19.04
N VAL A 192 10.68 9.25 -18.54
CA VAL A 192 9.55 10.16 -18.26
C VAL A 192 9.06 9.92 -16.84
N THR A 193 8.40 10.92 -16.25
CA THR A 193 7.85 10.83 -14.88
C THR A 193 6.34 11.12 -14.87
N PRO A 194 5.50 10.22 -14.32
CA PRO A 194 5.84 8.88 -13.85
C PRO A 194 6.27 7.97 -15.00
N SER A 195 7.14 7.01 -14.72
CA SER A 195 7.67 6.08 -15.71
C SER A 195 6.58 5.21 -16.33
N THR A 196 5.54 4.87 -15.56
CA THR A 196 4.40 4.08 -16.06
C THR A 196 3.05 4.76 -15.80
N PRO A 197 2.09 4.62 -16.73
CA PRO A 197 0.80 5.30 -16.63
C PRO A 197 -0.05 4.79 -15.45
N GLY A 198 0.17 3.56 -14.97
CA GLY A 198 -0.58 2.97 -13.86
C GLY A 198 -0.46 3.77 -12.57
N GLN A 199 0.71 4.38 -12.32
CA GLN A 199 0.94 5.24 -11.16
C GLN A 199 -0.02 6.45 -11.12
N LYS A 200 -0.27 7.10 -12.27
CA LYS A 200 -1.26 8.18 -12.36
C LYS A 200 -2.70 7.71 -12.16
N VAL A 201 -3.01 6.46 -12.53
CA VAL A 201 -4.35 5.88 -12.29
C VAL A 201 -4.57 5.69 -10.79
N LEU A 202 -3.58 5.11 -10.09
CA LEU A 202 -3.63 5.01 -8.63
C LEU A 202 -3.65 6.39 -7.96
N GLY A 203 -2.81 7.32 -8.40
CA GLY A 203 -2.78 8.68 -7.86
C GLY A 203 -4.11 9.42 -8.01
N ALA A 204 -4.81 9.27 -9.14
CA ALA A 204 -6.16 9.81 -9.31
C ALA A 204 -7.17 9.20 -8.33
N HIS A 205 -7.10 7.89 -8.09
CA HIS A 205 -7.94 7.20 -7.11
C HIS A 205 -7.65 7.68 -5.67
N ILE A 206 -6.39 7.85 -5.31
CA ILE A 206 -5.99 8.41 -4.01
C ILE A 206 -6.52 9.83 -3.83
N VAL A 207 -6.46 10.69 -4.87
CA VAL A 207 -7.08 12.02 -4.84
C VAL A 207 -8.59 11.94 -4.58
N ASP A 208 -9.28 11.01 -5.23
CA ASP A 208 -10.71 10.80 -5.00
C ASP A 208 -10.99 10.36 -3.56
N LEU A 209 -10.22 9.40 -3.01
CA LEU A 209 -10.33 8.97 -1.61
C LEU A 209 -10.13 10.14 -0.62
N MET A 210 -9.13 10.99 -0.86
CA MET A 210 -8.86 12.17 -0.05
C MET A 210 -10.00 13.20 -0.11
N LYS A 211 -10.53 13.49 -1.30
CA LYS A 211 -11.68 14.40 -1.47
C LYS A 211 -12.93 13.85 -0.79
N GLU A 212 -13.18 12.54 -0.92
CA GLU A 212 -14.33 11.88 -0.30
C GLU A 212 -14.31 11.97 1.24
N MET A 213 -13.13 11.98 1.87
CA MET A 213 -12.99 12.17 3.32
C MET A 213 -12.96 13.64 3.77
N GLY A 214 -12.94 14.60 2.84
CA GLY A 214 -13.03 16.04 3.14
C GLY A 214 -11.74 16.84 2.95
N ILE A 215 -10.70 16.27 2.32
CA ILE A 215 -9.48 16.98 1.93
C ILE A 215 -9.73 17.63 0.56
N GLU A 216 -10.38 18.79 0.56
CA GLU A 216 -10.86 19.45 -0.66
C GLU A 216 -9.72 19.94 -1.59
N ASP A 217 -8.57 20.27 -1.01
CA ASP A 217 -7.40 20.76 -1.75
C ASP A 217 -6.58 19.64 -2.39
N ALA A 218 -6.99 18.37 -2.26
CA ALA A 218 -6.28 17.25 -2.83
C ALA A 218 -6.16 17.35 -4.37
N TYR A 219 -4.95 17.16 -4.88
CA TYR A 219 -4.66 17.20 -6.31
C TYR A 219 -3.48 16.31 -6.69
N MET A 220 -3.39 15.99 -7.98
CA MET A 220 -2.23 15.34 -8.59
C MET A 220 -1.58 16.32 -9.57
N SER A 221 -0.26 16.48 -9.47
CA SER A 221 0.55 17.30 -10.38
C SER A 221 0.70 16.64 -11.76
N ASP A 222 1.20 17.41 -12.74
CA ASP A 222 1.46 16.90 -14.09
C ASP A 222 2.49 15.76 -14.11
N THR A 223 3.42 15.74 -13.16
CA THR A 223 4.44 14.69 -12.97
C THR A 223 3.95 13.55 -12.08
N GLY A 224 2.67 13.52 -11.68
CA GLY A 224 2.06 12.38 -10.98
C GLY A 224 2.15 12.40 -9.45
N TYR A 225 2.76 13.42 -8.85
CA TYR A 225 2.79 13.60 -7.40
C TYR A 225 1.42 14.00 -6.87
N VAL A 226 0.94 13.31 -5.84
CA VAL A 226 -0.33 13.59 -5.20
C VAL A 226 -0.09 14.33 -3.90
N TYR A 227 -0.88 15.38 -3.65
CA TYR A 227 -0.80 16.20 -2.45
C TYR A 227 -2.17 16.41 -1.82
N GLY A 228 -2.22 16.62 -0.51
CA GLY A 228 -3.41 17.03 0.22
C GLY A 228 -3.10 17.65 1.59
N THR A 229 -4.01 18.44 2.14
CA THR A 229 -3.82 19.13 3.43
C THR A 229 -4.96 18.86 4.41
N ILE A 230 -4.63 18.48 5.64
CA ILE A 230 -5.53 18.56 6.78
C ILE A 230 -5.24 19.88 7.51
N PRO A 231 -6.21 20.81 7.61
CA PRO A 231 -5.97 22.11 8.24
C PRO A 231 -5.75 21.96 9.74
N ALA A 232 -4.91 22.84 10.29
CA ALA A 232 -4.67 22.91 11.73
C ALA A 232 -5.97 23.14 12.52
N THR A 233 -6.06 22.52 13.69
CA THR A 233 -7.14 22.75 14.67
C THR A 233 -6.64 23.53 15.89
N ALA A 234 -5.32 23.71 16.02
CA ALA A 234 -4.66 24.48 17.08
C ALA A 234 -3.56 25.39 16.54
N GLU A 235 -3.49 26.61 17.09
CA GLU A 235 -2.45 27.59 16.73
C GLU A 235 -1.09 27.25 17.35
N GLY A 236 0.00 27.65 16.68
CA GLY A 236 1.36 27.53 17.20
C GLY A 236 1.97 26.12 17.14
N ARG A 237 1.28 25.15 16.53
CA ARG A 237 1.75 23.79 16.29
C ARG A 237 2.52 23.68 14.98
N LYS A 238 3.46 22.74 14.90
CA LYS A 238 4.25 22.44 13.69
C LYS A 238 3.39 21.91 12.56
N THR A 239 3.84 22.16 11.33
CA THR A 239 3.31 21.52 10.12
C THR A 239 4.09 20.23 9.85
N VAL A 240 3.40 19.10 9.89
CA VAL A 240 4.01 17.77 9.74
C VAL A 240 3.58 17.14 8.42
N GLY A 241 4.54 16.55 7.70
CA GLY A 241 4.29 15.79 6.48
C GLY A 241 4.30 14.28 6.70
N PHE A 242 3.48 13.54 5.94
CA PHE A 242 3.62 12.09 5.76
C PHE A 242 3.68 11.79 4.27
N ILE A 243 4.66 10.99 3.87
CA ILE A 243 4.98 10.68 2.48
C ILE A 243 5.04 9.16 2.32
N ALA A 244 4.46 8.65 1.24
CA ALA A 244 4.57 7.25 0.82
C ALA A 244 4.66 7.20 -0.70
N HIS A 245 5.24 6.16 -1.29
CA HIS A 245 5.32 6.04 -2.75
C HIS A 245 4.21 5.16 -3.33
N MET A 246 3.88 5.38 -4.61
CA MET A 246 2.76 4.72 -5.29
C MET A 246 3.19 3.57 -6.20
N ASP A 247 4.44 3.58 -6.64
CA ASP A 247 4.97 2.55 -7.50
C ASP A 247 5.31 1.27 -6.74
N THR A 248 5.72 0.26 -7.49
CA THR A 248 6.21 -1.00 -6.94
C THR A 248 7.42 -1.43 -7.75
N TYR A 249 8.38 -2.13 -7.15
CA TYR A 249 9.58 -2.59 -7.84
C TYR A 249 9.36 -3.23 -9.22
N GLY A 250 9.97 -2.65 -10.27
CA GLY A 250 9.81 -3.09 -11.66
C GLY A 250 10.43 -4.45 -12.02
N GLY A 251 11.30 -5.01 -11.17
CA GLY A 251 11.97 -6.29 -11.43
C GLY A 251 11.13 -7.54 -11.15
N VAL A 252 9.95 -7.38 -10.52
CA VAL A 252 8.99 -8.46 -10.29
C VAL A 252 7.61 -8.04 -10.78
N LYS A 253 6.88 -8.97 -11.39
CA LYS A 253 5.53 -8.72 -11.91
C LYS A 253 4.61 -8.16 -10.81
N GLY A 254 4.01 -6.99 -11.04
CA GLY A 254 3.03 -6.34 -10.14
C GLY A 254 1.64 -6.15 -10.76
N GLU A 255 1.32 -6.81 -11.89
CA GLU A 255 -0.04 -6.86 -12.41
C GLU A 255 -0.77 -8.17 -12.08
N ASP A 256 -2.10 -8.08 -11.90
CA ASP A 256 -2.96 -9.21 -11.50
C ASP A 256 -2.51 -9.81 -10.15
N ILE A 257 -2.23 -8.93 -9.18
CA ILE A 257 -1.86 -9.31 -7.81
C ILE A 257 -3.02 -10.07 -7.17
N LYS A 258 -2.73 -11.25 -6.61
CA LYS A 258 -3.71 -12.14 -5.99
C LYS A 258 -3.39 -12.31 -4.51
N PRO A 259 -3.84 -11.37 -3.65
CA PRO A 259 -3.51 -11.41 -2.24
C PRO A 259 -4.19 -12.61 -1.55
N GLN A 260 -3.44 -13.32 -0.72
CA GLN A 260 -3.95 -14.33 0.19
C GLN A 260 -4.00 -13.77 1.61
N VAL A 261 -5.20 -13.71 2.20
CA VAL A 261 -5.41 -13.28 3.59
C VAL A 261 -5.44 -14.52 4.49
N ILE A 262 -4.45 -14.61 5.38
CA ILE A 262 -4.23 -15.71 6.33
C ILE A 262 -4.55 -15.21 7.74
N GLU A 263 -5.76 -15.48 8.22
CA GLU A 263 -6.19 -15.08 9.55
C GLU A 263 -5.68 -16.05 10.62
N ASN A 264 -5.37 -15.52 11.81
CA ASN A 264 -4.88 -16.30 12.95
C ASN A 264 -3.69 -17.21 12.59
N TYR A 265 -2.68 -16.64 11.93
CA TYR A 265 -1.51 -17.37 11.45
C TYR A 265 -0.92 -18.25 12.55
N ASP A 266 -0.70 -19.54 12.26
CA ASP A 266 -0.34 -20.53 13.26
C ASP A 266 1.16 -20.57 13.59
N GLY A 267 1.98 -19.84 12.83
CA GLY A 267 3.43 -19.84 12.89
C GLY A 267 4.10 -20.92 12.03
N GLY A 268 3.34 -21.58 11.15
CA GLY A 268 3.82 -22.62 10.23
C GLY A 268 4.09 -22.15 8.80
N ASP A 269 4.32 -23.08 7.88
CA ASP A 269 4.56 -22.76 6.47
C ASP A 269 3.28 -22.25 5.77
N ILE A 270 3.41 -21.21 4.94
CA ILE A 270 2.33 -20.71 4.07
C ILE A 270 2.65 -21.06 2.63
N LYS A 271 1.81 -21.89 2.01
CA LYS A 271 1.89 -22.16 0.58
C LYS A 271 1.39 -20.96 -0.22
N LEU A 272 2.15 -20.56 -1.24
CA LEU A 272 1.79 -19.41 -2.07
C LEU A 272 1.09 -19.89 -3.34
N GLY A 273 -0.24 -19.83 -3.32
CA GLY A 273 -1.10 -20.29 -4.41
C GLY A 273 -0.71 -21.69 -4.92
N GLU A 274 -0.62 -21.82 -6.24
CA GLU A 274 -0.18 -23.03 -6.94
C GLU A 274 1.25 -22.87 -7.52
N SER A 275 1.99 -21.85 -7.08
CA SER A 275 3.31 -21.51 -7.63
C SER A 275 4.41 -22.52 -7.27
N GLY A 276 4.17 -23.35 -6.25
CA GLY A 276 5.19 -24.21 -5.62
C GLY A 276 6.09 -23.49 -4.61
N LEU A 277 5.95 -22.17 -4.44
CA LEU A 277 6.66 -21.41 -3.41
C LEU A 277 6.01 -21.56 -2.04
N THR A 278 6.84 -21.48 -1.01
CA THR A 278 6.42 -21.54 0.39
C THR A 278 7.10 -20.40 1.16
N LEU A 279 6.30 -19.62 1.88
CA LEU A 279 6.79 -18.67 2.86
C LEU A 279 6.96 -19.43 4.19
N SER A 280 8.21 -19.67 4.59
CA SER A 280 8.55 -20.55 5.72
C SER A 280 9.29 -19.82 6.84
N PRO A 281 8.92 -20.05 8.12
CA PRO A 281 9.68 -19.57 9.28
C PRO A 281 11.08 -20.20 9.43
N ALA A 282 11.43 -21.20 8.61
CA ALA A 282 12.78 -21.72 8.51
C ALA A 282 13.70 -20.75 7.75
N ASP A 283 13.20 -20.15 6.67
CA ASP A 283 13.91 -19.19 5.84
C ASP A 283 13.77 -17.76 6.38
N PHE A 284 12.61 -17.43 6.96
CA PHE A 284 12.29 -16.12 7.51
C PHE A 284 11.88 -16.23 8.99
N PRO A 285 12.85 -16.27 9.93
CA PRO A 285 12.56 -16.49 11.36
C PRO A 285 11.57 -15.49 11.98
N SER A 286 11.48 -14.26 11.46
CA SER A 286 10.56 -13.21 11.93
C SER A 286 9.09 -13.60 11.82
N LEU A 287 8.72 -14.55 10.95
CA LEU A 287 7.35 -15.07 10.86
C LEU A 287 6.86 -15.66 12.18
N LYS A 288 7.76 -16.22 13.01
CA LYS A 288 7.38 -16.81 14.31
C LYS A 288 6.77 -15.78 15.25
N GLU A 289 7.13 -14.51 15.10
CA GLU A 289 6.64 -13.38 15.89
C GLU A 289 5.22 -12.95 15.46
N GLN A 290 4.79 -13.37 14.27
CA GLN A 290 3.49 -13.01 13.69
C GLN A 290 2.37 -14.00 14.02
N LYS A 291 2.64 -14.97 14.90
CA LYS A 291 1.65 -15.98 15.30
C LYS A 291 0.42 -15.32 15.93
N GLY A 292 -0.76 -15.71 15.45
CA GLY A 292 -2.06 -15.20 15.89
C GLY A 292 -2.52 -13.94 15.14
N LYS A 293 -1.65 -13.31 14.35
CA LYS A 293 -1.99 -12.14 13.53
C LYS A 293 -2.56 -12.55 12.17
N THR A 294 -3.00 -11.56 11.41
CA THR A 294 -3.51 -11.69 10.05
C THR A 294 -2.42 -11.30 9.06
N LEU A 295 -1.91 -12.26 8.29
CA LEU A 295 -0.95 -12.01 7.23
C LEU A 295 -1.65 -11.83 5.89
N ILE A 296 -1.19 -10.87 5.09
CA ILE A 296 -1.58 -10.73 3.69
C ILE A 296 -0.33 -11.03 2.85
N THR A 297 -0.41 -12.05 2.01
CA THR A 297 0.73 -12.57 1.24
C THR A 297 0.38 -12.58 -0.25
N THR A 298 1.36 -12.79 -1.13
CA THR A 298 1.12 -13.05 -2.57
C THR A 298 0.54 -14.46 -2.80
N ASP A 299 0.21 -14.80 -4.05
CA ASP A 299 0.00 -16.19 -4.51
C ASP A 299 1.28 -16.83 -5.10
N GLY A 300 2.42 -16.16 -4.95
CA GLY A 300 3.73 -16.58 -5.47
C GLY A 300 3.96 -16.30 -6.96
N THR A 301 3.00 -15.66 -7.66
CA THR A 301 3.16 -15.31 -9.08
C THR A 301 3.62 -13.88 -9.31
N THR A 302 3.40 -13.00 -8.34
CA THR A 302 3.63 -11.54 -8.36
C THR A 302 4.34 -11.08 -7.08
N LEU A 303 4.78 -9.82 -7.02
CA LEU A 303 4.98 -9.11 -5.74
C LEU A 303 3.61 -8.78 -5.10
N LEU A 304 3.59 -8.33 -3.84
CA LEU A 304 2.38 -7.91 -3.15
C LEU A 304 2.10 -6.40 -3.31
N GLY A 305 3.16 -5.59 -3.27
CA GLY A 305 3.07 -4.13 -3.21
C GLY A 305 2.73 -3.62 -1.82
N GLY A 306 3.18 -4.33 -0.78
CA GLY A 306 3.24 -3.82 0.58
C GLY A 306 4.13 -2.59 0.64
N ASP A 307 5.31 -2.71 0.05
CA ASP A 307 6.19 -1.61 -0.34
C ASP A 307 5.65 -0.92 -1.62
N ASP A 308 5.06 0.29 -1.56
CA ASP A 308 4.71 1.07 -0.35
C ASP A 308 3.20 1.39 -0.24
N LYS A 309 2.35 0.53 -0.82
CA LYS A 309 0.89 0.74 -0.70
C LYS A 309 0.38 0.49 0.72
N ALA A 310 1.17 -0.15 1.58
CA ALA A 310 0.90 -0.22 3.01
C ALA A 310 1.00 1.17 3.66
N GLY A 311 2.09 1.90 3.44
CA GLY A 311 2.25 3.28 3.91
C GLY A 311 1.17 4.21 3.38
N VAL A 312 0.81 4.08 2.09
CA VAL A 312 -0.32 4.83 1.51
C VAL A 312 -1.63 4.54 2.25
N ALA A 313 -1.94 3.27 2.53
CA ALA A 313 -3.16 2.88 3.25
C ALA A 313 -3.20 3.43 4.69
N GLU A 314 -2.07 3.36 5.39
CA GLU A 314 -1.90 3.81 6.76
C GLU A 314 -2.09 5.33 6.88
N ILE A 315 -1.44 6.10 5.99
CA ILE A 315 -1.57 7.55 5.91
C ILE A 315 -3.03 7.94 5.63
N LEU A 316 -3.68 7.32 4.64
CA LEU A 316 -5.07 7.63 4.27
C LEU A 316 -6.07 7.32 5.40
N CYS A 317 -5.89 6.19 6.10
CA CYS A 317 -6.73 5.85 7.24
C CYS A 317 -6.46 6.75 8.44
N ALA A 318 -5.20 7.11 8.72
CA ALA A 318 -4.86 8.05 9.78
C ALA A 318 -5.48 9.43 9.50
N ALA A 319 -5.32 9.94 8.28
CA ALA A 319 -5.88 11.22 7.84
C ALA A 319 -7.39 11.31 8.06
N ARG A 320 -8.10 10.25 7.66
CA ARG A 320 -9.54 10.11 7.87
C ARG A 320 -9.93 10.13 9.34
N GLU A 321 -9.22 9.40 10.19
CA GLU A 321 -9.50 9.39 11.64
C GLU A 321 -9.18 10.73 12.30
N ILE A 322 -8.09 11.41 11.91
CA ILE A 322 -7.74 12.76 12.38
C ILE A 322 -8.88 13.75 12.08
N LEU A 323 -9.37 13.76 10.83
CA LEU A 323 -10.47 14.62 10.40
C LEU A 323 -11.77 14.36 11.19
N LEU A 324 -12.04 13.11 11.54
CA LEU A 324 -13.22 12.69 12.30
C LEU A 324 -13.11 13.02 13.79
N GLU A 325 -11.94 12.81 14.38
CA GLU A 325 -11.68 13.00 15.81
C GLU A 325 -11.57 14.47 16.19
N LYS A 326 -11.02 15.32 15.30
CA LYS A 326 -10.83 16.77 15.50
C LYS A 326 -10.09 17.12 16.80
N LYS A 327 -9.13 16.28 17.18
CA LYS A 327 -8.22 16.60 18.29
C LYS A 327 -7.32 17.79 17.92
N PRO A 328 -6.75 18.50 18.91
CA PRO A 328 -5.80 19.59 18.66
C PRO A 328 -4.54 19.11 17.91
N HIS A 329 -4.23 19.71 16.77
CA HIS A 329 -3.01 19.45 16.00
C HIS A 329 -2.67 20.64 15.08
N GLY A 330 -1.44 20.68 14.58
CA GLY A 330 -0.99 21.61 13.54
C GLY A 330 -1.47 21.19 12.14
N THR A 331 -0.97 21.84 11.09
CA THR A 331 -1.30 21.46 9.72
C THR A 331 -0.66 20.11 9.40
N VAL A 332 -1.40 19.20 8.77
CA VAL A 332 -0.85 17.92 8.30
C VAL A 332 -0.85 17.91 6.78
N LYS A 333 0.28 17.53 6.18
CA LYS A 333 0.48 17.46 4.74
C LYS A 333 0.66 16.01 4.32
N LEU A 334 -0.04 15.60 3.27
CA LEU A 334 0.02 14.25 2.73
C LEU A 334 0.64 14.33 1.34
N GLY A 335 1.67 13.52 1.09
CA GLY A 335 2.35 13.44 -0.20
C GLY A 335 2.43 11.99 -0.68
N PHE A 336 2.11 11.73 -1.94
CA PHE A 336 2.33 10.42 -2.55
C PHE A 336 3.15 10.54 -3.83
N THR A 337 4.33 9.91 -3.85
CA THR A 337 5.33 10.08 -4.90
C THR A 337 5.28 8.96 -5.95
N PRO A 338 5.57 9.26 -7.22
CA PRO A 338 5.85 8.25 -8.25
C PRO A 338 7.34 7.90 -8.29
N ASP A 339 7.69 6.76 -8.90
CA ASP A 339 9.05 6.40 -9.30
C ASP A 339 10.13 6.39 -8.18
N GLU A 340 9.75 6.05 -6.94
CA GLU A 340 10.71 5.86 -5.84
C GLU A 340 11.69 4.73 -6.18
N GLU A 341 11.15 3.60 -6.67
CA GLU A 341 11.88 2.34 -6.87
C GLU A 341 12.97 2.42 -7.97
N ILE A 342 12.95 3.51 -8.75
CA ILE A 342 13.97 3.82 -9.76
C ILE A 342 14.84 5.03 -9.37
N GLY A 343 14.73 5.48 -8.11
CA GLY A 343 15.49 6.55 -7.48
C GLY A 343 15.05 7.96 -7.86
N GLN A 344 13.86 8.13 -8.43
CA GLN A 344 13.36 9.40 -8.99
C GLN A 344 12.23 10.03 -8.18
N GLY A 345 11.80 9.40 -7.08
CA GLY A 345 10.68 9.88 -6.27
C GLY A 345 10.84 11.32 -5.77
N ALA A 346 12.04 11.74 -5.37
CA ALA A 346 12.29 13.12 -4.96
C ALA A 346 12.57 14.13 -6.12
N ASP A 347 12.69 13.72 -7.38
CA ASP A 347 13.19 14.59 -8.48
C ASP A 347 12.32 15.82 -8.76
N HIS A 348 11.00 15.65 -8.66
CA HIS A 348 10.02 16.70 -8.93
C HIS A 348 9.14 17.03 -7.72
N PHE A 349 9.56 16.63 -6.52
CA PHE A 349 8.83 16.93 -5.29
C PHE A 349 8.89 18.43 -4.97
N ASP A 350 7.73 19.07 -4.81
CA ASP A 350 7.64 20.50 -4.47
C ASP A 350 7.74 20.71 -2.96
N VAL A 351 8.97 20.68 -2.42
CA VAL A 351 9.23 20.87 -0.98
C VAL A 351 8.68 22.21 -0.48
N GLN A 352 8.83 23.28 -1.28
CA GLN A 352 8.37 24.60 -0.89
C GLN A 352 6.84 24.68 -0.83
N GLY A 353 6.14 24.11 -1.81
CA GLY A 353 4.68 24.03 -1.83
C GLY A 353 4.10 23.06 -0.80
N PHE A 354 4.82 21.97 -0.49
CA PHE A 354 4.47 21.04 0.57
C PHE A 354 4.51 21.74 1.94
N GLY A 355 5.55 22.53 2.19
CA GLY A 355 5.55 23.57 3.23
C GLY A 355 5.51 23.05 4.67
N CYS A 356 6.19 21.94 4.95
CA CYS A 356 6.29 21.36 6.29
C CYS A 356 7.51 21.85 7.06
N ASP A 357 7.42 21.81 8.39
CA ASP A 357 8.59 21.95 9.28
C ASP A 357 9.47 20.68 9.20
N PHE A 358 8.83 19.50 9.12
CA PHE A 358 9.45 18.19 8.94
C PHE A 358 8.42 17.19 8.38
N ALA A 359 8.87 16.05 7.88
CA ALA A 359 8.00 14.98 7.38
C ALA A 359 8.50 13.60 7.82
N TYR A 360 7.71 12.56 7.56
CA TYR A 360 8.13 11.16 7.66
C TYR A 360 7.78 10.44 6.37
N THR A 361 8.72 9.69 5.81
CA THR A 361 8.34 8.62 4.87
C THR A 361 7.78 7.47 5.68
N VAL A 362 6.69 6.86 5.23
CA VAL A 362 6.06 5.69 5.84
C VAL A 362 6.37 4.53 4.91
N ASP A 363 7.65 4.16 4.83
CA ASP A 363 8.23 3.28 3.81
C ASP A 363 9.30 2.33 4.43
N GLY A 364 9.17 2.07 5.73
CA GLY A 364 10.05 1.16 6.46
C GLY A 364 9.52 -0.28 6.45
N GLY A 365 10.15 -1.17 7.20
CA GLY A 365 9.73 -2.57 7.34
C GLY A 365 8.94 -2.81 8.62
N HIS A 366 9.56 -3.54 9.55
CA HIS A 366 8.88 -4.14 10.71
C HIS A 366 8.39 -3.08 11.70
N LEU A 367 7.29 -3.40 12.40
CA LEU A 367 6.70 -2.52 13.41
C LEU A 367 7.74 -2.06 14.45
N GLY A 368 7.91 -0.74 14.58
CA GLY A 368 8.87 -0.12 15.50
C GLY A 368 10.18 0.33 14.83
N GLU A 369 10.42 -0.02 13.57
CA GLU A 369 11.55 0.52 12.82
C GLU A 369 11.43 2.04 12.64
N LEU A 370 12.54 2.72 12.94
CA LEU A 370 12.71 4.16 12.74
C LEU A 370 14.10 4.42 12.15
N GLU A 371 14.14 4.97 10.95
CA GLU A 371 15.37 5.08 10.18
C GLU A 371 15.71 6.54 9.90
N TYR A 372 16.90 6.96 10.30
CA TYR A 372 17.40 8.33 10.13
C TYR A 372 18.86 8.36 9.64
N GLU A 373 19.35 7.22 9.16
CA GLU A 373 20.67 7.07 8.56
C GLU A 373 20.57 6.20 7.32
N ASN A 374 21.25 6.59 6.25
CA ASN A 374 21.36 5.83 5.01
C ASN A 374 22.79 5.87 4.46
N PHE A 375 23.09 5.08 3.43
CA PHE A 375 24.39 5.15 2.80
C PHE A 375 24.67 6.52 2.15
N ASN A 376 25.92 6.96 2.18
CA ASN A 376 26.45 7.82 1.13
C ASN A 376 26.71 6.98 -0.12
N ALA A 377 26.40 7.51 -1.29
CA ALA A 377 26.43 6.76 -2.53
C ALA A 377 27.14 7.50 -3.67
N ALA A 378 27.93 6.75 -4.43
CA ALA A 378 28.43 7.16 -5.73
C ALA A 378 28.35 6.00 -6.73
N ALA A 379 28.24 6.33 -8.01
CA ALA A 379 28.52 5.43 -9.12
C ALA A 379 29.96 5.67 -9.59
N ALA A 380 30.63 4.63 -10.06
CA ALA A 380 31.94 4.74 -10.67
C ALA A 380 32.02 3.92 -11.96
N VAL A 381 32.51 4.53 -13.03
CA VAL A 381 32.77 3.87 -14.31
C VAL A 381 34.27 3.83 -14.55
N ALA A 382 34.82 2.63 -14.69
CA ALA A 382 36.21 2.41 -15.03
C ALA A 382 36.32 1.81 -16.44
N GLU A 383 36.98 2.51 -17.35
CA GLU A 383 37.21 2.08 -18.72
C GLU A 383 38.69 1.79 -18.97
N VAL A 384 38.96 0.64 -19.56
CA VAL A 384 40.30 0.19 -19.92
C VAL A 384 40.38 0.03 -21.43
N SER A 385 41.33 0.71 -22.06
CA SER A 385 41.66 0.47 -23.48
C SER A 385 42.72 -0.61 -23.59
N GLY A 386 42.57 -1.55 -24.51
CA GLY A 386 43.55 -2.56 -24.85
C GLY A 386 44.15 -2.33 -26.24
N LEU A 387 44.74 -3.38 -26.81
CA LEU A 387 45.28 -3.43 -28.16
C LEU A 387 45.25 -4.88 -28.65
N SER A 388 44.40 -5.15 -29.63
CA SER A 388 44.23 -6.45 -30.26
C SER A 388 45.15 -6.62 -31.46
N ILE A 389 45.63 -7.84 -31.62
CA ILE A 389 46.42 -8.29 -32.76
C ILE A 389 46.20 -9.80 -32.89
N HIS A 390 46.38 -10.36 -34.09
CA HIS A 390 46.28 -11.79 -34.30
C HIS A 390 47.11 -12.56 -33.25
N THR A 391 46.47 -13.49 -32.53
CA THR A 391 47.04 -14.15 -31.34
C THR A 391 48.39 -14.83 -31.61
N GLY A 392 48.56 -15.42 -32.80
CA GLY A 392 49.84 -16.01 -33.24
C GLY A 392 51.02 -15.02 -33.39
N SER A 393 50.76 -13.71 -33.37
CA SER A 393 51.77 -12.63 -33.51
C SER A 393 51.79 -11.66 -32.32
N ALA A 394 51.16 -12.02 -31.20
CA ALA A 394 50.85 -11.12 -30.09
C ALA A 394 52.01 -10.81 -29.13
N LYS A 395 53.08 -11.62 -29.13
CA LYS A 395 54.17 -11.53 -28.14
C LYS A 395 54.77 -10.11 -28.05
N GLY A 396 54.63 -9.49 -26.87
CA GLY A 396 55.15 -8.15 -26.57
C GLY A 396 54.42 -7.00 -27.28
N LYS A 397 53.24 -7.26 -27.88
CA LYS A 397 52.47 -6.27 -28.65
C LYS A 397 51.02 -6.15 -28.18
N MET A 398 50.34 -7.27 -27.95
CA MET A 398 48.96 -7.26 -27.46
C MET A 398 48.88 -6.69 -26.05
N VAL A 399 47.85 -5.90 -25.79
CA VAL A 399 47.45 -5.48 -24.45
C VAL A 399 46.00 -5.90 -24.27
N ASN A 400 45.74 -6.88 -23.41
CA ASN A 400 44.38 -7.35 -23.19
C ASN A 400 43.71 -6.49 -22.11
N SER A 401 42.71 -5.68 -22.48
CA SER A 401 42.00 -4.81 -21.53
C SER A 401 41.33 -5.60 -20.40
N MET A 402 40.86 -6.82 -20.66
CA MET A 402 40.21 -7.65 -19.64
C MET A 402 41.18 -8.06 -18.52
N GLU A 403 42.45 -8.33 -18.84
CA GLU A 403 43.47 -8.68 -17.83
C GLU A 403 43.79 -7.49 -16.93
N ILE A 404 43.89 -6.29 -17.50
CA ILE A 404 44.09 -5.05 -16.73
C ILE A 404 42.86 -4.74 -15.88
N ALA A 405 41.65 -4.97 -16.40
CA ALA A 405 40.40 -4.85 -15.64
C ALA A 405 40.34 -5.82 -14.46
N MET A 406 40.73 -7.09 -14.66
CA MET A 406 40.85 -8.07 -13.58
C MET A 406 41.89 -7.65 -12.54
N GLU A 407 43.01 -7.06 -12.97
CA GLU A 407 44.02 -6.51 -12.06
C GLU A 407 43.44 -5.34 -11.25
N PHE A 408 42.69 -4.43 -11.89
CA PHE A 408 42.02 -3.32 -11.20
C PHE A 408 41.06 -3.81 -10.12
N VAL A 409 40.16 -4.74 -10.46
CA VAL A 409 39.23 -5.35 -9.49
C VAL A 409 39.98 -6.08 -8.38
N GLY A 410 41.07 -6.77 -8.71
CA GLY A 410 41.91 -7.47 -7.74
C GLY A 410 42.65 -6.56 -6.76
N MET A 411 42.77 -5.27 -7.06
CA MET A 411 43.35 -4.26 -6.15
C MET A 411 42.32 -3.67 -5.18
N LEU A 412 41.02 -3.89 -5.40
CA LEU A 412 39.95 -3.41 -4.52
C LEU A 412 39.78 -4.36 -3.32
N PRO A 413 39.29 -3.86 -2.15
CA PRO A 413 39.19 -4.68 -0.94
C PRO A 413 38.16 -5.80 -1.10
N ARG A 414 38.61 -7.06 -1.03
CA ARG A 414 37.76 -8.24 -1.24
C ARG A 414 36.61 -8.36 -0.25
N GLU A 415 36.88 -8.03 1.01
CA GLU A 415 35.91 -8.19 2.12
C GLU A 415 34.91 -7.02 2.19
N GLN A 416 35.11 -5.93 1.43
CA GLN A 416 34.18 -4.79 1.40
C GLN A 416 33.26 -4.87 0.20
N LYS A 417 32.46 -5.94 0.15
CA LYS A 417 31.46 -6.20 -0.90
C LYS A 417 30.10 -6.50 -0.28
N PRO A 418 28.98 -6.29 -1.01
CA PRO A 418 27.65 -6.56 -0.48
C PRO A 418 27.50 -7.97 0.10
N GLU A 419 28.07 -8.99 -0.55
CA GLU A 419 28.00 -10.39 -0.12
C GLU A 419 28.80 -10.72 1.15
N TYR A 420 29.54 -9.75 1.71
CA TYR A 420 30.37 -9.89 2.91
C TYR A 420 30.12 -8.80 3.97
N THR A 421 29.13 -7.92 3.79
CA THR A 421 28.92 -6.76 4.66
C THR A 421 27.49 -6.65 5.17
N GLU A 422 27.32 -6.24 6.42
CA GLU A 422 26.02 -6.05 7.06
C GLU A 422 25.97 -4.76 7.91
N GLY A 423 24.77 -4.38 8.35
CA GLY A 423 24.56 -3.20 9.21
C GLY A 423 25.21 -1.93 8.65
N TYR A 424 26.19 -1.38 9.37
CA TYR A 424 26.87 -0.13 9.01
C TYR A 424 28.01 -0.29 8.01
N GLU A 425 28.44 -1.51 7.68
CA GLU A 425 29.61 -1.75 6.84
C GLU A 425 29.37 -1.35 5.38
N GLY A 426 30.17 -0.40 4.86
CA GLY A 426 30.13 0.01 3.46
C GLY A 426 30.91 -0.91 2.51
N PHE A 427 30.67 -0.77 1.21
CA PHE A 427 31.28 -1.60 0.17
C PHE A 427 31.66 -0.84 -1.12
N ILE A 428 32.47 -1.50 -1.95
CA ILE A 428 32.65 -1.19 -3.38
C ILE A 428 32.18 -2.42 -4.16
N HIS A 429 31.14 -2.27 -4.96
CA HIS A 429 30.52 -3.37 -5.70
C HIS A 429 30.74 -3.18 -7.20
N LEU A 430 31.22 -4.22 -7.89
CA LEU A 430 31.25 -4.29 -9.35
C LEU A 430 29.87 -4.79 -9.79
N ASP A 431 29.08 -3.87 -10.32
CA ASP A 431 27.69 -4.08 -10.71
C ASP A 431 27.58 -4.66 -12.13
N GLY A 432 28.46 -4.21 -13.03
CA GLY A 432 28.47 -4.65 -14.43
C GLY A 432 29.88 -4.66 -15.03
N ILE A 433 30.15 -5.62 -15.91
CA ILE A 433 31.38 -5.66 -16.70
C ILE A 433 31.10 -6.17 -18.12
N GLN A 434 31.60 -5.45 -19.12
CA GLN A 434 31.57 -5.85 -20.52
C GLN A 434 32.90 -5.51 -21.17
N GLY A 435 33.47 -6.45 -21.92
CA GLY A 435 34.72 -6.17 -22.61
C GLY A 435 35.20 -7.26 -23.54
N ASP A 436 36.23 -6.89 -24.29
CA ASP A 436 37.05 -7.72 -25.16
C ASP A 436 38.53 -7.30 -25.04
N VAL A 437 39.37 -7.66 -26.02
CA VAL A 437 40.81 -7.32 -26.02
C VAL A 437 41.08 -5.83 -26.26
N GLU A 438 40.19 -5.11 -26.95
CA GLU A 438 40.36 -3.69 -27.29
C GLU A 438 39.77 -2.76 -26.24
N HIS A 439 38.69 -3.15 -25.57
CA HIS A 439 38.05 -2.31 -24.57
C HIS A 439 37.35 -3.12 -23.48
N THR A 440 37.38 -2.62 -22.25
CA THR A 440 36.58 -3.15 -21.15
C THR A 440 35.99 -1.99 -20.35
N LYS A 441 34.68 -2.02 -20.14
CA LYS A 441 33.92 -1.10 -19.27
C LYS A 441 33.50 -1.86 -18.02
N MET A 442 33.75 -1.26 -16.86
CA MET A 442 33.30 -1.73 -15.56
C MET A 442 32.45 -0.65 -14.90
N GLU A 443 31.31 -1.05 -14.37
CA GLU A 443 30.36 -0.21 -13.64
C GLU A 443 30.36 -0.64 -12.18
N PHE A 444 30.56 0.32 -11.30
CA PHE A 444 30.64 0.10 -9.87
C PHE A 444 29.67 1.01 -9.12
N ILE A 445 29.28 0.56 -7.94
CA ILE A 445 28.64 1.40 -6.92
C ILE A 445 29.48 1.40 -5.64
N ILE A 446 29.59 2.57 -5.02
CA ILE A 446 30.33 2.82 -3.78
C ILE A 446 29.32 3.22 -2.72
N ARG A 447 29.36 2.57 -1.55
CA ARG A 447 28.43 2.81 -0.44
C ARG A 447 29.16 2.85 0.89
N ASP A 448 28.84 3.82 1.74
CA ASP A 448 29.27 3.82 3.16
C ASP A 448 28.41 4.77 4.02
N HIS A 449 28.07 4.38 5.24
CA HIS A 449 27.34 5.24 6.17
C HIS A 449 28.22 6.39 6.66
N ASP A 450 29.51 6.12 6.85
CA ASP A 450 30.49 7.10 7.31
C ASP A 450 31.06 7.88 6.12
N ALA A 451 30.93 9.21 6.17
CA ALA A 451 31.39 10.09 5.10
C ALA A 451 32.91 10.00 4.85
N ALA A 452 33.72 9.78 5.89
CA ALA A 452 35.17 9.67 5.74
C ALA A 452 35.57 8.33 5.12
N LEU A 453 34.92 7.23 5.50
CA LEU A 453 35.12 5.92 4.88
C LEU A 453 34.60 5.88 3.44
N PHE A 454 33.50 6.58 3.14
CA PHE A 454 33.02 6.80 1.78
C PHE A 454 34.08 7.48 0.90
N GLU A 455 34.67 8.59 1.35
CA GLU A 455 35.76 9.25 0.62
C GLU A 455 37.03 8.39 0.55
N ALA A 456 37.32 7.59 1.59
CA ALA A 456 38.45 6.66 1.57
C ALA A 456 38.27 5.57 0.49
N LYS A 457 37.07 5.02 0.31
CA LYS A 457 36.76 4.05 -0.74
C LYS A 457 36.95 4.63 -2.15
N LYS A 458 36.54 5.88 -2.40
CA LYS A 458 36.83 6.57 -3.67
C LYS A 458 38.34 6.66 -3.92
N LYS A 459 39.10 7.08 -2.91
CA LYS A 459 40.57 7.17 -2.97
C LYS A 459 41.25 5.81 -3.24
N VAL A 460 40.68 4.71 -2.76
CA VAL A 460 41.17 3.36 -3.07
C VAL A 460 41.03 3.07 -4.58
N MET A 461 39.88 3.38 -5.18
CA MET A 461 39.69 3.21 -6.62
C MET A 461 40.61 4.12 -7.44
N GLU A 462 40.75 5.39 -7.04
CA GLU A 462 41.66 6.35 -7.67
C GLU A 462 43.12 5.89 -7.58
N GLY A 463 43.54 5.37 -6.41
CA GLY A 463 44.88 4.82 -6.19
C GLY A 463 45.15 3.59 -7.05
N ALA A 464 44.19 2.69 -7.19
CA ALA A 464 44.30 1.53 -8.07
C ALA A 464 44.43 1.95 -9.54
N ALA A 465 43.62 2.91 -10.00
CA ALA A 465 43.71 3.44 -11.36
C ALA A 465 45.07 4.12 -11.60
N ALA A 466 45.55 4.94 -10.66
CA ALA A 466 46.84 5.61 -10.75
C ALA A 466 48.01 4.61 -10.83
N TYR A 467 47.98 3.56 -10.01
CA TYR A 467 49.00 2.50 -10.04
C TYR A 467 49.02 1.77 -11.39
N LEU A 468 47.85 1.37 -11.91
CA LEU A 468 47.77 0.70 -13.21
C LEU A 468 48.18 1.63 -14.36
N ASN A 469 47.90 2.93 -14.26
CA ASN A 469 48.34 3.92 -15.25
C ASN A 469 49.86 4.09 -15.24
N ALA A 470 50.52 3.95 -14.09
CA ALA A 470 51.98 3.92 -14.01
C ALA A 470 52.56 2.61 -14.59
N LYS A 471 51.88 1.48 -14.37
CA LYS A 471 52.27 0.15 -14.89
C LYS A 471 52.05 0.00 -16.40
N TYR A 472 50.96 0.57 -16.93
CA TYR A 472 50.51 0.48 -18.33
C TYR A 472 50.31 1.86 -18.97
N PRO A 473 51.38 2.66 -19.15
CA PRO A 473 51.28 4.07 -19.54
C PRO A 473 50.68 4.31 -20.94
N SER A 474 50.72 3.30 -21.82
CA SER A 474 50.16 3.40 -23.17
C SER A 474 48.65 3.14 -23.24
N LYS A 475 48.06 2.64 -22.16
CA LYS A 475 46.68 2.12 -22.10
C LYS A 475 46.06 2.39 -20.73
N PRO A 476 45.77 3.67 -20.42
CA PRO A 476 45.34 4.05 -19.08
C PRO A 476 43.92 3.57 -18.78
N VAL A 477 43.71 3.20 -17.52
CA VAL A 477 42.41 3.11 -16.86
C VAL A 477 41.86 4.51 -16.67
N LYS A 478 40.71 4.80 -17.28
CA LYS A 478 39.94 6.02 -17.07
C LYS A 478 38.87 5.75 -16.03
N LEU A 479 38.95 6.41 -14.88
CA LEU A 479 37.98 6.30 -13.79
C LEU A 479 37.18 7.60 -13.71
N ALA A 480 35.86 7.48 -13.74
CA ALA A 480 34.92 8.56 -13.47
C ALA A 480 34.05 8.16 -12.28
N ILE A 481 33.98 9.00 -11.25
CA ILE A 481 33.14 8.79 -10.07
C ILE A 481 32.13 9.95 -10.00
N THR A 482 30.85 9.61 -9.88
CA THR A 482 29.74 10.56 -9.77
C THR A 482 28.97 10.28 -8.50
N GLU A 483 28.84 11.28 -7.63
CA GLU A 483 28.04 11.14 -6.41
C GLU A 483 26.54 11.04 -6.74
N SER A 484 25.84 10.20 -5.99
CA SER A 484 24.41 9.93 -6.16
C SER A 484 23.59 10.60 -5.07
N TYR A 485 23.84 10.24 -3.81
CA TYR A 485 23.18 10.80 -2.64
C TYR A 485 24.07 10.70 -1.40
N ARG A 486 23.68 11.39 -0.33
CA ARG A 486 24.42 11.47 0.94
C ARG A 486 23.57 10.93 2.09
N ASN A 487 24.21 10.63 3.22
CA ASN A 487 23.55 10.17 4.43
C ASN A 487 22.73 11.31 5.05
N MET A 488 21.43 11.08 5.29
CA MET A 488 20.49 12.05 5.86
C MET A 488 20.76 12.38 7.32
N LYS A 489 21.54 11.55 8.03
CA LYS A 489 21.91 11.78 9.43
C LYS A 489 22.38 13.20 9.69
N GLU A 490 23.18 13.77 8.78
CA GLU A 490 23.69 15.14 8.89
C GLU A 490 22.58 16.20 8.88
N GLN A 491 21.49 15.94 8.17
CA GLN A 491 20.32 16.80 8.08
C GLN A 491 19.31 16.54 9.21
N ILE A 492 19.27 15.31 9.76
CA ILE A 492 18.36 14.95 10.86
C ILE A 492 18.90 15.37 12.24
N LEU A 493 20.21 15.26 12.49
CA LEU A 493 20.80 15.56 13.81
C LEU A 493 20.48 16.97 14.36
N PRO A 494 20.43 18.04 13.54
CA PRO A 494 20.00 19.37 14.00
C PRO A 494 18.51 19.46 14.40
N HIS A 495 17.72 18.47 14.01
CA HIS A 495 16.26 18.38 14.17
C HIS A 495 15.86 17.12 14.94
N TRP A 496 16.63 16.76 15.97
CA TRP A 496 16.44 15.51 16.72
C TRP A 496 15.05 15.37 17.37
N GLU A 497 14.37 16.49 17.60
CA GLU A 497 12.97 16.53 18.04
C GLU A 497 12.02 15.74 17.13
N VAL A 498 12.34 15.61 15.84
CA VAL A 498 11.59 14.82 14.86
C VAL A 498 11.65 13.33 15.20
N ILE A 499 12.83 12.85 15.60
CA ILE A 499 13.03 11.45 16.04
C ILE A 499 12.35 11.22 17.39
N GLU A 500 12.55 12.12 18.35
CA GLU A 500 11.92 12.01 19.67
C GLU A 500 10.39 12.02 19.60
N THR A 501 9.81 12.77 18.65
CA THR A 501 8.36 12.83 18.44
C THR A 501 7.83 11.47 18.00
N MET A 502 8.45 10.85 17.00
CA MET A 502 8.02 9.54 16.51
C MET A 502 8.25 8.44 17.55
N GLU A 503 9.39 8.48 18.24
CA GLU A 503 9.70 7.59 19.35
C GLU A 503 8.66 7.65 20.49
N LYS A 504 8.18 8.85 20.83
CA LYS A 504 7.10 9.03 21.82
C LYS A 504 5.77 8.48 21.29
N ALA A 505 5.47 8.70 20.01
CA ALA A 505 4.26 8.21 19.37
C ALA A 505 4.21 6.67 19.33
N MET A 506 5.32 6.01 18.98
CA MET A 506 5.45 4.55 19.02
C MET A 506 5.19 4.00 20.43
N ARG A 507 5.88 4.53 21.45
CA ARG A 507 5.71 4.06 22.83
C ARG A 507 4.31 4.29 23.39
N ALA A 508 3.67 5.40 23.01
CA ALA A 508 2.29 5.69 23.40
C ALA A 508 1.29 4.65 22.83
N ASN A 509 1.63 4.00 21.72
CA ASN A 509 0.86 2.91 21.10
C ASN A 509 1.39 1.51 21.48
N GLY A 510 2.25 1.42 22.51
CA GLY A 510 2.77 0.14 23.00
C GLY A 510 3.82 -0.50 22.10
N VAL A 511 4.43 0.26 21.18
CA VAL A 511 5.48 -0.18 20.26
C VAL A 511 6.82 0.37 20.74
N GLU A 512 7.82 -0.49 20.92
CA GLU A 512 9.18 -0.04 21.25
C GLU A 512 9.93 0.30 19.96
N PRO A 513 10.38 1.56 19.79
CA PRO A 513 11.14 1.95 18.61
C PRO A 513 12.54 1.34 18.63
N PHE A 514 13.06 1.01 17.45
CA PHE A 514 14.44 0.64 17.26
C PHE A 514 14.98 1.19 15.93
N ALA A 515 16.24 1.63 15.96
CA ALA A 515 16.87 2.22 14.79
C ALA A 515 17.62 1.15 13.98
N ILE A 516 17.40 1.16 12.67
CA ILE A 516 18.16 0.36 11.70
C ILE A 516 18.81 1.25 10.65
N PRO A 517 20.05 0.94 10.21
CA PRO A 517 20.71 1.70 9.16
C PRO A 517 20.20 1.29 7.78
N ILE A 518 19.76 2.25 6.98
CA ILE A 518 19.30 1.98 5.60
C ILE A 518 20.52 1.68 4.72
N ARG A 519 20.63 0.44 4.26
CA ARG A 519 21.70 0.00 3.34
C ARG A 519 21.42 0.38 1.88
N GLY A 520 20.95 1.60 1.66
CA GLY A 520 20.53 2.15 0.38
C GLY A 520 20.34 3.66 0.44
N GLY A 521 19.44 4.19 -0.37
CA GLY A 521 18.93 5.55 -0.29
C GLY A 521 17.41 5.50 -0.26
N THR A 522 16.79 6.57 0.20
CA THR A 522 15.33 6.75 0.22
C THR A 522 14.98 8.14 -0.27
N ASP A 523 13.74 8.34 -0.66
CA ASP A 523 13.19 9.68 -0.92
C ASP A 523 13.40 10.61 0.29
N GLY A 524 13.16 10.12 1.52
CA GLY A 524 13.36 10.89 2.76
C GLY A 524 14.79 11.44 2.90
N ALA A 525 15.80 10.68 2.47
CA ALA A 525 17.18 11.15 2.49
C ALA A 525 17.41 12.31 1.51
N ARG A 526 16.85 12.23 0.30
CA ARG A 526 16.97 13.30 -0.70
C ARG A 526 16.20 14.55 -0.25
N LEU A 527 14.96 14.38 0.23
CA LEU A 527 14.12 15.45 0.76
C LEU A 527 14.80 16.19 1.92
N SER A 528 15.51 15.47 2.78
CA SER A 528 16.30 16.06 3.88
C SER A 528 17.37 17.02 3.37
N TYR A 529 18.09 16.69 2.29
CA TYR A 529 19.04 17.61 1.65
C TYR A 529 18.36 18.73 0.85
N MET A 530 17.09 18.58 0.50
CA MET A 530 16.27 19.62 -0.13
C MET A 530 15.63 20.58 0.89
N GLY A 531 15.92 20.40 2.19
CA GLY A 531 15.48 21.27 3.28
C GLY A 531 14.24 20.78 4.04
N LEU A 532 13.83 19.53 3.85
CA LEU A 532 12.73 18.90 4.58
C LEU A 532 13.25 17.68 5.37
N PRO A 533 13.60 17.84 6.67
CA PRO A 533 14.03 16.73 7.52
C PRO A 533 12.98 15.61 7.49
N CYS A 534 13.36 14.44 6.98
CA CYS A 534 12.42 13.38 6.64
C CYS A 534 12.99 11.98 6.92
N PRO A 535 12.96 11.52 8.18
CA PRO A 535 13.28 10.13 8.52
C PRO A 535 12.18 9.17 8.03
N ASN A 536 12.50 7.89 8.00
CA ASN A 536 11.60 6.81 7.59
C ASN A 536 11.00 6.06 8.78
N ILE A 537 9.75 5.62 8.68
CA ILE A 537 9.05 4.84 9.71
C ILE A 537 8.48 3.55 9.11
N CYS A 538 8.34 2.53 9.95
CA CYS A 538 7.80 1.21 9.58
C CYS A 538 6.43 1.23 8.87
N THR A 539 6.17 0.21 8.03
CA THR A 539 4.89 -0.09 7.34
C THR A 539 4.27 -1.45 7.72
N GLY A 540 4.96 -2.25 8.53
CA GLY A 540 4.54 -3.62 8.83
C GLY A 540 4.72 -4.61 7.67
N GLY A 541 5.42 -4.18 6.61
CA GLY A 541 5.83 -5.00 5.48
C GLY A 541 7.11 -5.79 5.73
N ALA A 542 7.24 -6.91 5.03
CA ALA A 542 8.44 -7.73 5.03
C ALA A 542 8.64 -8.40 3.67
N ASN A 543 9.91 -8.72 3.37
CA ASN A 543 10.32 -9.37 2.12
C ASN A 543 9.88 -8.61 0.85
N ALA A 544 10.01 -7.27 0.87
CA ALA A 544 9.72 -6.40 -0.27
C ALA A 544 10.43 -6.85 -1.55
N HIS A 545 9.95 -6.34 -2.70
CA HIS A 545 10.52 -6.57 -4.04
C HIS A 545 10.50 -8.04 -4.50
N GLY A 546 9.65 -8.86 -3.90
CA GLY A 546 9.71 -10.32 -4.06
C GLY A 546 8.37 -11.02 -4.03
N LYS A 547 8.36 -12.26 -4.51
CA LYS A 547 7.18 -13.13 -4.49
C LYS A 547 6.84 -13.66 -3.09
N LEU A 548 7.74 -13.49 -2.13
CA LEU A 548 7.58 -13.92 -0.73
C LEU A 548 7.18 -12.74 0.18
N GLU A 549 6.83 -11.60 -0.43
CA GLU A 549 6.38 -10.39 0.25
C GLU A 549 5.09 -10.64 1.04
N TYR A 550 5.02 -10.04 2.22
CA TYR A 550 3.82 -10.04 3.05
C TYR A 550 3.72 -8.78 3.91
N VAL A 551 2.51 -8.45 4.32
CA VAL A 551 2.23 -7.44 5.34
C VAL A 551 1.43 -8.05 6.50
N VAL A 552 1.53 -7.42 7.67
CA VAL A 552 0.82 -7.83 8.88
C VAL A 552 -0.29 -6.82 9.18
N ALA A 553 -1.56 -7.22 9.03
CA ALA A 553 -2.68 -6.26 9.07
C ALA A 553 -2.82 -5.55 10.42
N GLU A 554 -2.54 -6.23 11.53
CA GLU A 554 -2.55 -5.65 12.87
C GLU A 554 -1.41 -4.65 13.08
N ASP A 555 -0.26 -4.84 12.41
CA ASP A 555 0.86 -3.89 12.50
C ASP A 555 0.54 -2.62 11.72
N MET A 556 -0.09 -2.74 10.55
CA MET A 556 -0.56 -1.58 9.78
C MET A 556 -1.58 -0.73 10.57
N GLU A 557 -2.49 -1.37 11.30
CA GLU A 557 -3.42 -0.65 12.19
C GLU A 557 -2.68 0.07 13.32
N ALA A 558 -1.65 -0.54 13.91
CA ALA A 558 -0.82 0.11 14.92
C ALA A 558 -0.05 1.31 14.36
N ILE A 559 0.47 1.21 13.13
CA ILE A 559 1.22 2.30 12.47
C ILE A 559 0.29 3.47 12.14
N LYS A 560 -0.92 3.19 11.66
CA LYS A 560 -1.97 4.19 11.50
C LYS A 560 -2.24 4.95 12.81
N ASP A 561 -2.29 4.26 13.95
CA ASP A 561 -2.46 4.91 15.25
C ASP A 561 -1.21 5.68 15.73
N ILE A 562 -0.01 5.22 15.37
CA ILE A 562 1.26 5.93 15.60
C ILE A 562 1.28 7.25 14.83
N ILE A 563 0.93 7.26 13.55
CA ILE A 563 0.84 8.46 12.71
C ILE A 563 -0.08 9.50 13.38
N LYS A 564 -1.29 9.08 13.81
CA LYS A 564 -2.22 9.96 14.51
C LYS A 564 -1.61 10.55 15.77
N THR A 565 -0.94 9.71 16.56
CA THR A 565 -0.33 10.12 17.82
C THR A 565 0.81 11.11 17.59
N ALA A 566 1.65 10.88 16.56
CA ALA A 566 2.71 11.79 16.17
C ALA A 566 2.17 13.17 15.78
N VAL A 567 1.07 13.22 15.03
CA VAL A 567 0.36 14.47 14.68
C VAL A 567 -0.13 15.22 15.92
N GLU A 568 -0.68 14.51 16.91
CA GLU A 568 -1.22 15.11 18.14
C GLU A 568 -0.12 15.75 19.03
N ILE A 569 1.07 15.15 19.06
CA ILE A 569 2.14 15.54 19.98
C ILE A 569 3.25 16.38 19.34
N ALA A 570 3.20 16.61 18.02
CA ALA A 570 4.14 17.49 17.33
C ALA A 570 4.03 18.95 17.85
N GLU A 571 5.17 19.52 18.28
CA GLU A 571 5.28 20.84 18.93
C GLU A 571 6.35 21.73 18.31
#